data_AF-A0A937IDS8-F1
#
_entry.id   AF-A0A937IDS8-F1
#
_cell.length_a   1.000
_cell.length_b   1.000
_cell.length_c   1.000
_cell.angle_alpha   90.00
_cell.angle_beta   90.00
_cell.angle_gamma   90.00
#
_symmetry.space_group_name_H-M   'P 1'
#
loop_
_entity.id
_entity.type
_entity.pdbx_description
1 polymer ?
#
loop_
_entity_poly.entity_id
_entity_poly.type
_entity_poly.pdbx_seq_one_letter_code
_entity_poly.pdbx_strand_id
1 'polypeptide(L)'
;TSTLDSISAAGSAVLLGTQMLSKGHNFPKVTCVVVVDADNLLFSPDFRAEERLLQLLVQVAGRAGRATLPGKVLIQTRCPDHPLIQEVANNAYSEQARRLLARREELSLPPKGAMGVIRCDASAETNAIDFLDSLKKQLPSTSHARLLGPMPTLMTRRAGMYRYQIIIHGPTRREVHVVMKKAIEMGSQQKLARKVSWFVEIDPTETL
;
A
#
# COMPACT_ATOMS: atom_id res chain seq x y z
N THR A 1 18.53 -4.26 22.26
CA THR A 1 19.96 -3.89 22.24
C THR A 1 20.85 -5.09 21.93
N SER A 2 20.62 -6.28 22.51
CA SER A 2 21.44 -7.49 22.24
C SER A 2 21.62 -7.89 20.75
N THR A 3 20.60 -7.75 19.91
CA THR A 3 20.68 -8.13 18.48
C THR A 3 21.56 -7.19 17.65
N LEU A 4 21.53 -5.88 17.92
CA LEU A 4 22.33 -4.88 17.18
C LEU A 4 23.83 -5.00 17.52
N ASP A 5 24.13 -5.29 18.78
CA ASP A 5 25.49 -5.53 19.24
C ASP A 5 26.03 -6.83 18.63
N SER A 6 25.18 -7.87 18.54
CA SER A 6 25.52 -9.13 17.86
C SER A 6 25.81 -8.94 16.37
N ILE A 7 25.05 -8.08 15.67
CA ILE A 7 25.29 -7.74 14.26
C ILE A 7 26.63 -7.01 14.09
N SER A 8 26.95 -6.11 15.01
CA SER A 8 28.20 -5.32 14.96
C SER A 8 29.43 -6.18 15.26
N ALA A 9 29.29 -7.15 16.17
CA ALA A 9 30.32 -8.09 16.58
C ALA A 9 30.54 -9.25 15.60
N ALA A 10 29.55 -9.58 14.77
CA ALA A 10 29.67 -10.65 13.77
C ALA A 10 30.77 -10.35 12.74
N GLY A 11 31.57 -11.39 12.41
CA GLY A 11 32.57 -11.33 11.33
C GLY A 11 31.93 -11.32 9.94
N SER A 12 30.80 -12.03 9.78
CA SER A 12 29.92 -12.00 8.61
C SER A 12 28.50 -12.36 9.04
N ALA A 13 27.48 -11.74 8.43
CA ALA A 13 26.08 -12.00 8.74
C ALA A 13 25.18 -11.70 7.54
N VAL A 14 24.06 -12.42 7.44
CA VAL A 14 22.96 -12.10 6.51
C VAL A 14 21.81 -11.55 7.35
N LEU A 15 21.36 -10.35 7.00
CA LEU A 15 20.24 -9.68 7.66
C LEU A 15 19.03 -9.74 6.76
N LEU A 16 17.95 -10.36 7.24
CA LEU A 16 16.68 -10.41 6.54
C LEU A 16 15.74 -9.34 7.11
N GLY A 17 15.31 -8.40 6.27
CA GLY A 17 14.39 -7.32 6.63
C GLY A 17 13.15 -7.35 5.75
N THR A 18 11.97 -7.40 6.37
CA THR A 18 10.66 -7.32 5.68
C THR A 18 10.10 -5.90 5.65
N GLN A 19 10.70 -4.98 6.41
CA GLN A 19 10.32 -3.57 6.47
C GLN A 19 11.55 -2.68 6.28
N MET A 20 11.32 -1.42 5.89
CA MET A 20 12.35 -0.39 5.87
C MET A 20 13.08 -0.37 7.21
N LEU A 21 14.36 -0.75 7.25
CA LEU A 21 15.21 -0.56 8.43
C LEU A 21 15.11 0.91 8.83
N SER A 22 14.58 1.15 10.03
CA SER A 22 14.19 2.49 10.48
C SER A 22 15.36 3.47 10.40
N LYS A 23 15.06 4.70 9.96
CA LYS A 23 15.99 5.83 10.05
C LYS A 23 16.53 5.88 11.49
N GLY A 24 17.85 5.73 11.67
CA GLY A 24 18.49 5.80 12.98
C GLY A 24 19.52 4.69 13.23
N HIS A 25 19.40 3.54 12.56
CA HIS A 25 20.38 2.47 12.67
C HIS A 25 21.37 2.51 11.49
N ASN A 26 22.65 2.81 11.78
CA ASN A 26 23.72 2.78 10.79
C ASN A 26 24.44 1.42 10.86
N PHE A 27 24.56 0.73 9.73
CA PHE A 27 25.27 -0.55 9.65
C PHE A 27 26.52 -0.36 8.76
N PRO A 28 27.64 0.14 9.32
CA PRO A 28 28.81 0.55 8.53
C PRO A 28 29.49 -0.61 7.78
N LYS A 29 29.26 -1.86 8.21
CA LYS A 29 29.78 -3.07 7.56
C LYS A 29 28.87 -3.63 6.45
N VAL A 30 27.70 -3.02 6.20
CA VAL A 30 26.79 -3.48 5.15
C VAL A 30 27.24 -2.92 3.81
N THR A 31 27.91 -3.77 3.03
CA THR A 31 28.42 -3.44 1.69
C THR A 31 27.58 -4.06 0.57
N CYS A 32 26.64 -4.95 0.89
CA CYS A 32 25.74 -5.55 -0.10
C CYS A 32 24.30 -5.54 0.41
N VAL A 33 23.38 -5.08 -0.42
CA VAL A 33 21.94 -5.19 -0.18
C VAL A 33 21.29 -5.89 -1.37
N VAL A 34 20.40 -6.84 -1.07
CA VAL A 34 19.61 -7.56 -2.07
C VAL A 34 18.14 -7.22 -1.85
N VAL A 35 17.51 -6.61 -2.85
CA VAL A 35 16.06 -6.45 -2.91
C VAL A 35 15.49 -7.66 -3.62
N VAL A 36 14.86 -8.52 -2.85
CA VAL A 36 14.27 -9.76 -3.32
C VAL A 36 12.84 -9.50 -3.78
N ASP A 37 12.49 -10.05 -4.94
CA ASP A 37 11.12 -10.06 -5.49
C ASP A 37 10.49 -8.68 -5.66
N ALA A 38 11.19 -7.79 -6.39
CA ALA A 38 10.67 -6.46 -6.73
C ALA A 38 9.39 -6.52 -7.58
N ASP A 39 9.12 -7.65 -8.24
CA ASP A 39 7.94 -7.90 -9.07
C ASP A 39 6.64 -7.71 -8.26
N ASN A 40 6.62 -8.10 -6.99
CA ASN A 40 5.44 -7.94 -6.13
C ASN A 40 5.02 -6.48 -5.98
N LEU A 41 5.97 -5.54 -5.95
CA LEU A 41 5.66 -4.11 -5.87
C LEU A 41 5.40 -3.50 -7.25
N LEU A 42 6.06 -3.98 -8.31
CA LEU A 42 5.82 -3.52 -9.68
C LEU A 42 4.41 -3.84 -10.17
N PHE A 43 3.91 -5.04 -9.84
CA PHE A 43 2.60 -5.51 -10.31
C PHE A 43 1.55 -5.58 -9.20
N SER A 44 1.78 -4.86 -8.10
CA SER A 44 0.81 -4.77 -7.02
C SER A 44 -0.44 -3.99 -7.47
N PRO A 45 -1.64 -4.40 -7.04
CA PRO A 45 -2.87 -3.66 -7.30
C PRO A 45 -2.95 -2.34 -6.50
N ASP A 46 -2.12 -2.15 -5.47
CA ASP A 46 -1.96 -0.87 -4.81
C ASP A 46 -1.15 0.09 -5.70
N PHE A 47 -1.80 1.14 -6.21
CA PHE A 47 -1.17 2.18 -7.03
C PHE A 47 0.00 2.91 -6.35
N ARG A 48 0.14 2.75 -5.02
CA ARG A 48 1.28 3.30 -4.26
C ARG A 48 2.51 2.41 -4.29
N ALA A 49 2.41 1.17 -4.75
CA ALA A 49 3.49 0.20 -4.67
C ALA A 49 4.72 0.58 -5.51
N GLU A 50 4.54 1.18 -6.69
CA GLU A 50 5.63 1.73 -7.50
C GLU A 50 6.46 2.77 -6.72
N GLU A 51 5.79 3.69 -6.01
CA GLU A 51 6.48 4.68 -5.17
C GLU A 51 7.19 4.03 -3.98
N ARG A 52 6.55 3.05 -3.32
CA ARG A 52 7.20 2.30 -2.22
C ARG A 52 8.45 1.57 -2.69
N LEU A 53 8.41 0.96 -3.87
CA LEU A 53 9.57 0.31 -4.49
C LEU A 53 10.68 1.33 -4.74
N LEU A 54 10.34 2.47 -5.33
CA LEU A 54 11.31 3.55 -5.57
C LEU A 54 11.95 4.04 -4.27
N GLN A 55 11.15 4.28 -3.22
CA GLN A 55 11.65 4.70 -1.90
C GLN A 55 12.56 3.64 -1.27
N LEU A 56 12.19 2.35 -1.37
CA LEU A 56 13.00 1.23 -0.89
C LEU A 56 14.36 1.20 -1.60
N LEU A 57 14.36 1.25 -2.94
CA LEU A 57 15.57 1.20 -3.76
C LEU A 57 16.52 2.37 -3.44
N VAL A 58 16.00 3.59 -3.35
CA VAL A 58 16.80 4.78 -2.96
C VAL A 58 17.34 4.66 -1.54
N GLN A 59 16.53 4.16 -0.60
CA GLN A 59 16.95 3.98 0.78
C GLN A 59 18.09 2.96 0.89
N VAL A 60 17.97 1.80 0.24
CA VAL A 60 18.99 0.74 0.32
C VAL A 60 20.27 1.12 -0.42
N ALA A 61 20.17 1.82 -1.56
CA ALA A 61 21.32 2.39 -2.25
C ALA A 61 22.08 3.37 -1.33
N GLY A 62 21.34 4.21 -0.61
CA GLY A 62 21.92 5.11 0.38
C GLY A 62 22.48 4.43 1.63
N ARG A 63 22.28 3.12 1.84
CA ARG A 63 22.87 2.38 2.97
C ARG A 63 24.17 1.68 2.59
N ALA A 64 24.19 1.05 1.42
CA ALA A 64 25.38 0.36 0.93
C ALA A 64 26.55 1.33 0.64
N GLY A 65 26.27 2.59 0.27
CA GLY A 65 27.28 3.57 -0.16
C GLY A 65 27.65 4.67 0.84
N ARG A 66 27.27 4.58 2.12
CA ARG A 66 27.52 5.63 3.13
C ARG A 66 28.89 5.58 3.81
N ALA A 67 29.62 4.48 3.64
CA ALA A 67 30.92 4.26 4.25
C ALA A 67 32.04 4.38 3.20
N THR A 68 33.29 4.27 3.65
CA THR A 68 34.48 4.22 2.78
C THR A 68 34.50 3.01 1.85
N LEU A 69 33.67 2.00 2.11
CA LEU A 69 33.57 0.77 1.33
C LEU A 69 32.54 0.91 0.20
N PRO A 70 32.85 0.44 -1.02
CA PRO A 70 31.90 0.45 -2.12
C PRO A 70 30.71 -0.47 -1.81
N GLY A 71 29.51 0.08 -1.95
CA GLY A 71 28.27 -0.65 -1.79
C GLY A 71 27.78 -1.27 -3.09
N LYS A 72 27.17 -2.46 -3.01
CA LYS A 72 26.47 -3.11 -4.11
C LYS A 72 24.99 -3.29 -3.77
N VAL A 73 24.11 -2.88 -4.68
CA VAL A 73 22.68 -3.20 -4.61
C VAL A 73 22.36 -4.19 -5.72
N LEU A 74 21.73 -5.30 -5.35
CA LEU A 74 21.20 -6.30 -6.28
C LEU A 74 19.68 -6.24 -6.23
N ILE A 75 19.03 -6.21 -7.38
CA ILE A 75 17.58 -6.22 -7.51
C ILE A 75 17.19 -7.51 -8.21
N GLN A 76 16.37 -8.33 -7.56
CA GLN A 76 15.78 -9.49 -8.19
C GLN A 76 14.41 -9.12 -8.76
N THR A 77 14.29 -9.18 -10.08
CA THR A 77 13.06 -8.94 -10.82
C THR A 77 13.04 -9.82 -12.08
N ARG A 78 11.85 -10.24 -12.50
CA ARG A 78 11.63 -10.87 -13.81
C ARG A 78 11.51 -9.87 -14.94
N CYS A 79 11.40 -8.57 -14.62
CA CYS A 79 11.20 -7.49 -15.57
C CYS A 79 12.33 -6.46 -15.46
N PRO A 80 13.59 -6.83 -15.76
CA PRO A 80 14.73 -5.91 -15.65
C PRO A 80 14.58 -4.67 -16.54
N ASP A 81 13.92 -4.80 -17.68
CA ASP A 81 13.70 -3.70 -18.64
C ASP A 81 12.55 -2.76 -18.25
N HIS A 82 11.87 -3.00 -17.11
CA HIS A 82 10.80 -2.14 -16.65
C HIS A 82 11.34 -0.70 -16.42
N PRO A 83 10.65 0.36 -16.91
CA PRO A 83 11.16 1.74 -16.82
C PRO A 83 11.60 2.15 -15.42
N LEU A 84 10.80 1.84 -14.38
CA LEU A 84 11.15 2.13 -12.99
C LEU A 84 12.49 1.50 -12.55
N ILE A 85 12.77 0.27 -12.98
CA ILE A 85 14.02 -0.44 -12.64
C ILE A 85 15.21 0.18 -13.36
N GLN A 86 15.07 0.50 -14.64
CA GLN A 86 16.14 1.12 -15.44
C GLN A 86 16.45 2.55 -14.98
N GLU A 87 15.42 3.29 -14.56
CA GLU A 87 15.55 4.68 -14.19
C GLU A 87 16.14 4.89 -12.79
N VAL A 88 16.00 3.92 -11.88
CA VAL A 88 16.43 4.06 -10.49
C VAL A 88 17.93 4.31 -10.34
N ALA A 89 18.73 3.76 -11.26
CA ALA A 89 20.18 3.95 -11.27
C ALA A 89 20.61 5.26 -11.94
N ASN A 90 19.76 5.81 -12.82
CA ASN A 90 20.15 6.86 -13.77
C ASN A 90 19.52 8.23 -13.49
N ASN A 91 18.46 8.29 -12.67
CA ASN A 91 17.70 9.53 -12.45
C ASN A 91 17.56 9.84 -10.95
N ALA A 92 17.40 11.13 -10.65
CA ALA A 92 17.14 11.55 -9.27
C ALA A 92 15.75 11.08 -8.82
N TYR A 93 15.61 10.77 -7.53
CA TYR A 93 14.32 10.41 -6.92
C TYR A 93 13.22 11.44 -7.23
N SER A 94 13.55 12.74 -7.21
CA SER A 94 12.62 13.84 -7.42
C SER A 94 12.03 13.89 -8.85
N GLU A 95 12.76 13.40 -9.85
CA GLU A 95 12.27 13.32 -11.24
C GLU A 95 11.29 12.16 -11.40
N GLN A 96 11.63 11.00 -10.84
CA GLN A 96 10.77 9.82 -10.85
C GLN A 96 9.49 10.07 -10.04
N ALA A 97 9.60 10.69 -8.87
CA ALA A 97 8.45 11.06 -8.04
C ALA A 97 7.49 12.03 -8.77
N ARG A 98 8.00 12.99 -9.54
CA ARG A 98 7.17 13.89 -10.37
C ARG A 98 6.41 13.14 -11.46
N ARG A 99 7.01 12.13 -12.09
CA ARG A 99 6.34 11.29 -13.10
C ARG A 99 5.24 10.43 -12.48
N LEU A 100 5.51 9.80 -11.34
CA LEU A 100 4.49 9.05 -10.58
C LEU A 100 3.33 9.95 -10.15
N LEU A 101 3.63 11.18 -9.71
CA LEU A 101 2.62 12.16 -9.35
C LEU A 101 1.74 12.53 -10.55
N ALA A 102 2.34 12.90 -11.69
CA ALA A 102 1.59 13.24 -12.90
C ALA A 102 0.62 12.13 -13.33
N ARG A 103 1.08 10.87 -13.31
CA ARG A 103 0.25 9.69 -13.61
C ARG A 103 -0.93 9.55 -12.65
N ARG A 104 -0.71 9.80 -11.35
CA ARG A 104 -1.78 9.77 -10.34
C ARG A 104 -2.78 10.90 -10.56
N GLU A 105 -2.33 12.08 -10.94
CA GLU A 105 -3.21 13.21 -11.23
C GLU A 105 -4.14 12.95 -12.41
N GLU A 106 -3.65 12.33 -13.47
CA GLU A 106 -4.44 11.92 -14.64
C GLU A 106 -5.57 10.94 -14.26
N LEU A 107 -5.30 10.05 -13.29
CA LEU A 107 -6.24 9.05 -12.80
C LEU A 107 -7.11 9.55 -11.63
N SER A 108 -7.01 10.83 -11.25
CA SER A 108 -7.65 11.37 -10.06
C SER A 108 -7.33 10.57 -8.79
N LEU A 109 -6.13 10.01 -8.68
CA LEU A 109 -5.67 9.30 -7.48
C LEU A 109 -5.12 10.29 -6.45
N PRO A 110 -5.05 9.92 -5.16
CA PRO A 110 -4.35 10.70 -4.15
C PRO A 110 -2.91 11.03 -4.60
N PRO A 111 -2.42 12.26 -4.40
CA PRO A 111 -2.96 13.29 -3.49
C PRO A 111 -3.99 14.26 -4.11
N LYS A 112 -4.18 14.25 -5.43
CA LYS A 112 -5.09 15.18 -6.13
C LYS A 112 -6.55 14.79 -5.96
N GLY A 113 -6.87 13.52 -6.21
CA GLY A 113 -8.17 12.97 -5.86
C GLY A 113 -8.21 12.42 -4.43
N ALA A 114 -9.27 11.68 -4.15
CA ALA A 114 -9.51 11.12 -2.82
C ALA A 114 -9.98 9.67 -2.91
N MET A 115 -9.75 8.93 -1.82
CA MET A 115 -10.16 7.54 -1.72
C MET A 115 -10.76 7.27 -0.35
N GLY A 116 -11.77 6.40 -0.32
CA GLY A 116 -12.36 5.88 0.90
C GLY A 116 -12.51 4.38 0.80
N VAL A 117 -12.41 3.68 1.91
CA VAL A 117 -12.62 2.22 1.97
C VAL A 117 -13.67 1.94 3.03
N ILE A 118 -14.66 1.13 2.66
CA ILE A 118 -15.59 0.51 3.61
C ILE A 118 -15.22 -0.97 3.63
N ARG A 119 -14.70 -1.46 4.75
CA ARG A 119 -14.37 -2.88 4.92
C ARG A 119 -15.38 -3.55 5.83
N CYS A 120 -15.64 -4.81 5.54
CA CYS A 120 -16.47 -5.70 6.32
C CYS A 120 -15.74 -7.03 6.56
N ASP A 121 -15.63 -7.40 7.84
CA ASP A 121 -15.12 -8.66 8.34
C ASP A 121 -16.30 -9.46 8.92
N ALA A 122 -16.52 -10.69 8.45
CA ALA A 122 -17.59 -11.56 8.94
C ALA A 122 -17.15 -13.03 9.04
N SER A 123 -17.72 -13.80 9.96
CA SER A 123 -17.45 -15.24 10.07
C SER A 123 -18.03 -16.05 8.91
N ALA A 124 -19.13 -15.55 8.32
CA ALA A 124 -19.72 -16.08 7.09
C ALA A 124 -19.51 -15.07 5.96
N GLU A 125 -18.95 -15.54 4.85
CA GLU A 125 -18.67 -14.74 3.65
C GLU A 125 -19.89 -14.00 3.13
N THR A 126 -21.04 -14.70 3.06
CA THR A 126 -22.31 -14.14 2.58
C THR A 126 -22.74 -12.91 3.39
N ASN A 127 -22.57 -12.93 4.72
CA ASN A 127 -22.93 -11.78 5.55
C ASN A 127 -22.12 -10.53 5.21
N ALA A 128 -20.83 -10.67 4.88
CA ALA A 128 -19.98 -9.54 4.50
C ALA A 128 -20.38 -8.97 3.14
N ILE A 129 -20.61 -9.84 2.16
CA ILE A 129 -21.04 -9.46 0.81
C ILE A 129 -22.42 -8.80 0.87
N ASP A 130 -23.40 -9.44 1.50
CA ASP A 130 -24.79 -8.96 1.59
C ASP A 130 -24.87 -7.60 2.29
N PHE A 131 -24.10 -7.40 3.37
CA PHE A 131 -24.02 -6.12 4.06
C PHE A 131 -23.49 -5.01 3.11
N LEU A 132 -22.37 -5.27 2.43
CA LEU A 132 -21.75 -4.30 1.53
C LEU A 132 -22.62 -4.02 0.29
N ASP A 133 -23.24 -5.03 -0.32
CA ASP A 133 -24.15 -4.86 -1.45
C ASP A 133 -25.40 -4.08 -1.07
N SER A 134 -26.01 -4.41 0.07
CA SER A 134 -27.13 -3.66 0.63
C SER A 134 -26.77 -2.20 0.89
N LEU A 135 -25.56 -1.95 1.41
CA LEU A 135 -25.05 -0.60 1.63
C LEU A 135 -24.82 0.14 0.30
N LYS A 136 -24.15 -0.48 -0.66
CA LYS A 136 -23.86 0.10 -1.98
C LYS A 136 -25.13 0.57 -2.70
N LYS A 137 -26.22 -0.21 -2.63
CA LYS A 137 -27.52 0.12 -3.24
C LYS A 137 -28.18 1.37 -2.64
N GLN A 138 -27.84 1.72 -1.40
CA GLN A 138 -28.40 2.88 -0.69
C GLN A 138 -27.53 4.13 -0.83
N LEU A 139 -26.33 4.00 -1.40
CA LEU A 139 -25.42 5.12 -1.59
C LEU A 139 -25.81 5.95 -2.83
N PRO A 140 -25.63 7.28 -2.78
CA PRO A 140 -26.07 8.17 -3.83
C PRO A 140 -25.28 7.91 -5.13
N SER A 141 -25.98 7.73 -6.24
CA SER A 141 -25.37 7.63 -7.58
C SER A 141 -24.96 9.00 -8.16
N THR A 142 -25.35 10.10 -7.50
CA THR A 142 -25.16 11.48 -7.98
C THR A 142 -23.78 12.06 -7.69
N SER A 143 -22.94 11.37 -6.91
CA SER A 143 -21.55 11.78 -6.71
C SER A 143 -20.69 11.38 -7.90
N HIS A 144 -19.77 12.23 -8.34
CA HIS A 144 -18.71 11.84 -9.29
C HIS A 144 -17.73 10.79 -8.72
N ALA A 145 -17.89 10.44 -7.44
CA ALA A 145 -17.20 9.32 -6.82
C ALA A 145 -17.73 7.98 -7.33
N ARG A 146 -16.82 7.12 -7.77
CA ARG A 146 -17.05 5.75 -8.21
C ARG A 146 -16.99 4.79 -7.02
N LEU A 147 -17.90 3.82 -7.01
CA LEU A 147 -17.95 2.76 -6.00
C LEU A 147 -17.54 1.43 -6.65
N LEU A 148 -16.38 0.92 -6.26
CA LEU A 148 -15.79 -0.34 -6.74
C LEU A 148 -16.02 -1.44 -5.70
N GLY A 149 -16.41 -2.63 -6.15
CA GLY A 149 -16.77 -3.76 -5.28
C GLY A 149 -18.29 -3.92 -5.07
N PRO A 150 -18.74 -4.73 -4.11
CA PRO A 150 -17.95 -5.42 -3.09
C PRO A 150 -16.91 -6.37 -3.71
N MET A 151 -15.70 -6.40 -3.15
CA MET A 151 -14.62 -7.27 -3.61
C MET A 151 -13.84 -7.82 -2.43
N PRO A 152 -13.21 -8.99 -2.55
CA PRO A 152 -12.34 -9.50 -1.50
C PRO A 152 -11.14 -8.55 -1.28
N THR A 153 -10.66 -8.44 -0.05
CA THR A 153 -9.34 -7.83 0.23
C THR A 153 -8.21 -8.76 -0.21
N LEU A 154 -6.96 -8.28 -0.34
CA LEU A 154 -5.81 -9.11 -0.77
C LEU A 154 -5.65 -10.38 0.08
N MET A 155 -5.89 -10.27 1.38
CA MET A 155 -6.01 -11.42 2.27
C MET A 155 -7.47 -11.65 2.65
N THR A 156 -8.19 -12.34 1.76
CA THR A 156 -9.64 -12.57 1.84
C THR A 156 -10.08 -13.30 3.11
N ARG A 157 -9.25 -14.19 3.65
CA ARG A 157 -9.53 -14.91 4.90
C ARG A 157 -8.38 -14.75 5.89
N ARG A 158 -8.68 -14.21 7.07
CA ARG A 158 -7.70 -14.06 8.17
C ARG A 158 -8.35 -14.37 9.50
N ALA A 159 -7.69 -15.20 10.31
CA ALA A 159 -8.16 -15.56 11.65
C ALA A 159 -9.63 -16.04 11.68
N GLY A 160 -10.02 -16.85 10.68
CA GLY A 160 -11.38 -17.38 10.56
C GLY A 160 -12.43 -16.42 10.00
N MET A 161 -12.08 -15.16 9.72
CA MET A 161 -13.00 -14.14 9.19
C MET A 161 -12.79 -13.93 7.70
N TYR A 162 -13.89 -13.75 6.95
CA TYR A 162 -13.92 -13.33 5.55
C TYR A 162 -13.94 -11.81 5.46
N ARG A 163 -13.12 -11.26 4.57
CA ARG A 163 -12.85 -9.83 4.45
C ARG A 163 -13.15 -9.33 3.06
N TYR A 164 -14.13 -8.43 3.00
CA TYR A 164 -14.59 -7.80 1.79
C TYR A 164 -14.60 -6.29 1.95
N GLN A 165 -14.47 -5.57 0.85
CA GLN A 165 -14.46 -4.12 0.86
C GLN A 165 -15.16 -3.49 -0.34
N ILE A 166 -15.59 -2.26 -0.15
CA ILE A 166 -15.95 -1.32 -1.21
C ILE A 166 -14.91 -0.20 -1.19
N ILE A 167 -14.33 0.08 -2.36
CA ILE A 167 -13.45 1.23 -2.57
C ILE A 167 -14.28 2.35 -3.19
N ILE A 168 -14.20 3.53 -2.59
CA ILE A 168 -14.81 4.76 -3.08
C ILE A 168 -13.68 5.62 -3.61
N HIS A 169 -13.74 6.01 -4.88
CA HIS A 169 -12.72 6.81 -5.55
C HIS A 169 -13.38 8.02 -6.20
N GLY A 170 -12.86 9.22 -5.97
CA GLY A 170 -13.44 10.43 -6.55
C GLY A 170 -12.41 11.51 -6.85
N PRO A 171 -12.72 12.43 -7.78
CA PRO A 171 -11.83 13.52 -8.15
C PRO A 171 -11.58 14.54 -7.03
N THR A 172 -12.46 14.60 -6.01
CA THR A 172 -12.27 15.49 -4.86
C THR A 172 -12.56 14.81 -3.52
N ARG A 173 -11.88 15.27 -2.46
CA ARG A 173 -12.15 14.85 -1.07
C ARG A 173 -13.59 15.10 -0.65
N ARG A 174 -14.19 16.20 -1.12
CA ARG A 174 -15.56 16.57 -0.77
C ARG A 174 -16.56 15.51 -1.23
N GLU A 175 -16.43 15.04 -2.46
CA GLU A 175 -17.34 14.03 -3.02
C GLU A 175 -17.21 12.69 -2.31
N VAL A 176 -15.98 12.22 -2.09
CA VAL A 176 -15.74 10.98 -1.33
C VAL A 176 -16.31 11.11 0.07
N HIS A 177 -16.09 12.24 0.75
CA HIS A 177 -16.60 12.47 2.10
C HIS A 177 -18.14 12.47 2.15
N VAL A 178 -18.84 13.03 1.16
CA VAL A 178 -20.30 12.97 1.09
C VAL A 178 -20.79 11.52 1.04
N VAL A 179 -20.19 10.68 0.19
CA VAL A 179 -20.53 9.25 0.10
C VAL A 179 -20.21 8.53 1.40
N MET A 180 -19.04 8.77 1.99
CA MET A 180 -18.60 8.13 3.23
C MET A 180 -19.49 8.49 4.42
N LYS A 181 -19.88 9.76 4.55
CA LYS A 181 -20.82 10.20 5.59
C LYS A 181 -22.16 9.48 5.45
N LYS A 182 -22.66 9.33 4.22
CA LYS A 182 -23.91 8.61 3.98
C LYS A 182 -23.78 7.11 4.24
N ALA A 183 -22.63 6.53 3.91
CA ALA A 183 -22.33 5.13 4.20
C ALA A 183 -22.31 4.85 5.70
N ILE A 184 -21.76 5.76 6.50
CA ILE A 184 -21.75 5.65 7.96
C ILE A 184 -23.19 5.65 8.51
N GLU A 185 -23.99 6.63 8.09
CA GLU A 185 -25.40 6.77 8.50
C GLU A 185 -26.22 5.51 8.13
N MET A 186 -26.23 5.13 6.86
CA MET A 186 -26.99 4.00 6.33
C MET A 186 -26.50 2.66 6.88
N GLY A 187 -25.18 2.45 6.95
CA GLY A 187 -24.56 1.23 7.42
C GLY A 187 -24.92 0.91 8.87
N SER A 188 -24.91 1.93 9.74
CA SER A 188 -25.27 1.77 11.15
C SER A 188 -26.72 1.36 11.39
N GLN A 189 -27.62 1.67 10.46
CA GLN A 189 -29.05 1.36 10.55
C GLN A 189 -29.40 -0.03 10.01
N GLN A 190 -28.48 -0.70 9.31
CA GLN A 190 -28.74 -2.02 8.75
C GLN A 190 -28.82 -3.10 9.84
N LYS A 191 -29.81 -3.99 9.73
CA LYS A 191 -29.92 -5.15 10.64
C LYS A 191 -28.68 -6.06 10.60
N LEU A 192 -28.05 -6.18 9.42
CA LEU A 192 -26.84 -6.99 9.22
C LEU A 192 -25.61 -6.40 9.92
N ALA A 193 -25.59 -5.11 10.25
CA ALA A 193 -24.48 -4.47 10.95
C ALA A 193 -24.19 -5.11 12.33
N ARG A 194 -25.16 -5.82 12.92
CA ARG A 194 -25.00 -6.57 14.19
C ARG A 194 -24.31 -7.92 14.03
N LYS A 195 -24.19 -8.43 12.81
CA LYS A 195 -23.61 -9.75 12.49
C LYS A 195 -22.22 -9.66 11.86
N VAL A 196 -21.73 -8.45 11.62
CA VAL A 196 -20.45 -8.19 10.95
C VAL A 196 -19.67 -7.14 11.73
N SER A 197 -18.35 -7.13 11.57
CA SER A 197 -17.50 -6.03 12.00
C SER A 197 -17.16 -5.21 10.77
N TRP A 198 -17.54 -3.94 10.73
CA TRP A 198 -17.29 -3.08 9.58
C TRP A 198 -16.65 -1.77 10.01
N PHE A 199 -15.87 -1.18 9.11
CA PHE A 199 -15.15 0.05 9.37
C PHE A 199 -14.98 0.85 8.10
N VAL A 200 -14.74 2.14 8.31
CA VAL A 200 -14.68 3.16 7.26
C VAL A 200 -13.35 3.88 7.41
N GLU A 201 -12.58 3.92 6.34
CA GLU A 201 -11.26 4.55 6.30
C GLU A 201 -11.25 5.64 5.22
N ILE A 202 -10.93 6.87 5.62
CA ILE A 202 -10.85 8.03 4.72
C ILE A 202 -9.37 8.25 4.39
N ASP A 203 -9.08 8.44 3.10
CA ASP A 203 -7.72 8.58 2.57
C ASP A 203 -6.77 7.46 3.08
N PRO A 204 -7.12 6.18 2.86
CA PRO A 204 -6.34 5.06 3.36
C PRO A 204 -4.90 5.11 2.83
N THR A 205 -3.94 4.92 3.73
CA THR A 205 -2.50 4.94 3.42
C THR A 205 -1.99 3.58 2.92
N GLU A 206 -2.72 2.53 3.26
CA GLU A 206 -2.51 1.17 2.76
C GLU A 206 -3.78 0.71 2.02
N THR A 207 -3.61 0.33 0.75
CA THR A 207 -4.67 -0.35 0.02
C THR A 207 -4.51 -1.84 0.34
N LEU A 208 -5.26 -2.33 1.34
CA LEU A 208 -5.17 -3.70 1.89
C LEU A 208 -5.85 -4.77 1.02
#